data_AF-A0A8S2HVQ8-F1
#
_entry.id   AF-A0A8S2HVQ8-F1
#
_cell.length_a   1.000
_cell.length_b   1.000
_cell.length_c   1.000
_cell.angle_alpha   90.00
_cell.angle_beta   90.00
_cell.angle_gamma   90.00
#
_symmetry.space_group_name_H-M   'P 1'
#
loop_
_entity.id
_entity.type
_entity.pdbx_description
1 polymer ?
#
loop_
_entity_poly.entity_id
_entity_poly.type
_entity_poly.pdbx_seq_one_letter_code
_entity_poly.pdbx_strand_id
1 'polypeptide(L)'
;MHTRTTQLSMRTNNSVEAWHRRIRCVFQCAHPTLWSFLQKLIHEEHATHADVVHINSGEAPKHKITSRRLDPEKVIDKCQSGSLQNCRAGLSIFEPALAALSTIAIDRQANKVVGCRFTADFVDAPGSPPFPDEPEEFKALKGLWLKFDTDWAQTKEQPIRRGQWAHWVGVVVHPDYSNRGIARSLYEHNVNLLKSKGYTGAICENASAFSAKAVEKVGGKLIFVQPYSTYQYNGNFPFQSIPHLHVEFGLREAIF
;
A
#
# COMPACT_ATOMS: atom_id res chain seq x y z
N MET A 1 -4.61 -36.97 33.19
CA MET A 1 -5.77 -36.38 32.48
C MET A 1 -5.51 -36.41 30.97
N HIS A 2 -5.85 -37.53 30.34
CA HIS A 2 -5.80 -37.73 28.88
C HIS A 2 -7.24 -37.72 28.36
N THR A 3 -7.76 -36.53 28.08
CA THR A 3 -9.10 -36.37 27.47
C THR A 3 -9.12 -35.12 26.61
N ARG A 4 -8.24 -35.06 25.60
CA ARG A 4 -8.22 -33.94 24.65
C ARG A 4 -7.91 -34.35 23.21
N THR A 5 -7.96 -35.65 22.91
CA THR A 5 -7.59 -36.22 21.60
C THR A 5 -8.79 -36.73 20.81
N THR A 6 -10.01 -36.69 21.36
CA THR A 6 -11.22 -37.28 20.76
C THR A 6 -12.21 -36.29 20.16
N GLN A 7 -11.95 -34.98 20.25
CA GLN A 7 -12.75 -33.99 19.53
C GLN A 7 -12.07 -33.64 18.20
N LEU A 8 -12.73 -33.96 17.10
CA LEU A 8 -12.43 -33.57 15.71
C LEU A 8 -12.50 -32.03 15.50
N SER A 9 -12.04 -31.22 16.46
CA SER A 9 -11.74 -29.82 16.20
C SER A 9 -10.45 -29.79 15.38
N MET A 10 -10.52 -29.32 14.13
CA MET A 10 -9.33 -29.03 13.34
C MET A 10 -8.35 -28.26 14.22
N ARG A 11 -7.14 -28.80 14.41
CA ARG A 11 -6.03 -27.99 14.89
C ARG A 11 -5.93 -26.80 13.95
N THR A 12 -6.26 -25.60 14.41
CA THR A 12 -5.74 -24.40 13.78
C THR A 12 -4.22 -24.58 13.81
N ASN A 13 -3.63 -24.63 12.63
CA ASN A 13 -2.20 -24.80 12.49
C ASN A 13 -1.50 -23.73 13.34
N ASN A 14 -0.67 -24.17 14.28
CA ASN A 14 0.11 -23.34 15.21
C ASN A 14 0.91 -22.23 14.49
N SER A 15 1.08 -22.34 13.16
CA SER A 15 1.71 -21.36 12.30
C SER A 15 0.94 -20.04 12.17
N VAL A 16 -0.39 -20.06 11.99
CA VAL A 16 -1.17 -18.81 11.81
C VAL A 16 -1.22 -18.03 13.12
N GLU A 17 -1.48 -18.69 14.25
CA GLU A 17 -1.42 -18.04 15.55
C GLU A 17 -0.01 -17.53 15.89
N ALA A 18 1.04 -18.28 15.57
CA ALA A 18 2.42 -17.84 15.76
C ALA A 18 2.77 -16.63 14.87
N TRP A 19 2.27 -16.59 13.64
CA TRP A 19 2.44 -15.46 12.72
C TRP A 19 1.69 -14.23 13.22
N HIS A 20 0.44 -14.37 13.67
CA HIS A 20 -0.32 -13.29 14.31
C HIS A 20 0.38 -12.74 15.56
N ARG A 21 0.95 -13.61 16.41
CA ARG A 21 1.72 -13.20 17.58
C ARG A 21 3.02 -12.49 17.20
N ARG A 22 3.71 -12.96 16.15
CA ARG A 22 4.92 -12.35 15.62
C ARG A 22 4.63 -10.96 15.06
N ILE A 23 3.61 -10.82 14.23
CA ILE A 23 3.12 -9.52 13.73
C ILE A 23 2.78 -8.58 14.88
N ARG A 24 1.98 -9.00 15.86
CA ARG A 24 1.67 -8.16 17.03
C ARG A 24 2.93 -7.71 17.79
N CYS A 25 3.93 -8.59 17.90
CA CYS A 25 5.22 -8.29 18.52
C CYS A 25 6.08 -7.34 17.68
N VAL A 26 5.99 -7.38 16.35
CA VAL A 26 6.69 -6.43 15.46
C VAL A 26 6.03 -5.05 15.58
N PHE A 27 4.70 -4.99 15.62
CA PHE A 27 3.98 -3.71 15.63
C PHE A 27 4.03 -2.98 16.98
N GLN A 28 4.01 -3.66 18.14
CA GLN A 28 4.24 -3.10 19.51
C GLN A 28 3.63 -1.71 19.82
N CYS A 29 2.61 -1.30 19.09
CA CYS A 29 1.86 -0.07 19.30
C CYS A 29 0.45 -0.30 18.78
N ALA A 30 -0.54 0.32 19.41
CA ALA A 30 -1.93 0.22 19.00
C ALA A 30 -2.18 0.87 17.63
N HIS A 31 -1.40 1.93 17.31
CA HIS A 31 -1.56 2.72 16.10
C HIS A 31 -0.19 3.11 15.50
N PRO A 32 0.46 2.21 14.72
CA PRO A 32 1.63 2.62 13.95
C PRO A 32 1.21 3.67 12.92
N THR A 33 2.04 4.69 12.69
CA THR A 33 1.89 5.51 11.49
C THR A 33 1.93 4.59 10.27
N LEU A 34 1.23 4.93 9.18
CA LEU A 34 1.29 4.15 7.93
C LEU A 34 2.74 3.84 7.54
N TRP A 35 3.66 4.77 7.80
CA TRP A 35 5.08 4.59 7.56
C TRP A 35 5.76 3.55 8.46
N SER A 36 5.57 3.67 9.77
CA SER A 36 6.05 2.67 10.74
C SER A 36 5.44 1.31 10.45
N PHE A 37 4.21 1.27 9.94
CA PHE A 37 3.52 0.05 9.55
C PHE A 37 4.19 -0.62 8.35
N LEU A 38 4.43 0.12 7.26
CA LEU A 38 5.09 -0.41 6.07
C LEU A 38 6.51 -0.87 6.34
N GLN A 39 7.30 -0.07 7.06
CA GLN A 39 8.68 -0.43 7.41
C GLN A 39 8.71 -1.77 8.15
N LYS A 40 7.82 -1.94 9.13
CA LYS A 40 7.71 -3.16 9.92
C LYS A 40 7.25 -4.37 9.09
N LEU A 41 6.34 -4.20 8.14
CA LEU A 41 5.96 -5.26 7.20
C LEU A 41 7.14 -5.70 6.33
N ILE A 42 7.91 -4.75 5.80
CA ILE A 42 9.08 -5.05 4.95
C ILE A 42 10.16 -5.81 5.73
N HIS A 43 10.45 -5.39 6.97
CA HIS A 43 11.41 -6.11 7.82
C HIS A 43 10.97 -7.54 8.09
N GLU A 44 9.67 -7.76 8.29
CA GLU A 44 9.11 -9.08 8.51
C GLU A 44 9.13 -9.94 7.24
N GLU A 45 8.86 -9.36 6.07
CA GLU A 45 9.00 -10.03 4.78
C GLU A 45 10.45 -10.43 4.52
N HIS A 46 11.41 -9.54 4.74
CA HIS A 46 12.84 -9.83 4.58
C HIS A 46 13.31 -10.94 5.52
N ALA A 47 12.88 -10.91 6.79
CA ALA A 47 13.23 -11.95 7.75
C ALA A 47 12.64 -13.31 7.32
N THR A 48 11.40 -13.32 6.84
CA THR A 48 10.75 -14.54 6.34
C THR A 48 11.42 -15.06 5.08
N HIS A 49 11.80 -14.18 4.16
CA HIS A 49 12.51 -14.55 2.94
C HIS A 49 13.89 -15.15 3.24
N ALA A 50 14.64 -14.54 4.17
CA ALA A 50 15.91 -15.09 4.63
C ALA A 50 15.74 -16.48 5.24
N ASP A 51 14.71 -16.69 6.08
CA ASP A 51 14.39 -18.00 6.65
C ASP A 51 14.09 -19.04 5.54
N VAL A 52 13.33 -18.67 4.51
CA VAL A 52 13.01 -19.54 3.36
C VAL A 52 14.25 -19.90 2.55
N VAL A 53 15.13 -18.93 2.27
CA VAL A 53 16.39 -19.17 1.55
C VAL A 53 17.28 -20.14 2.34
N HIS A 54 17.41 -19.95 3.65
CA HIS A 54 18.16 -20.86 4.52
C HIS A 54 17.60 -22.29 4.52
N ILE A 55 16.27 -22.43 4.56
CA ILE A 55 15.62 -23.76 4.48
C ILE A 55 15.89 -24.40 3.12
N ASN A 56 15.77 -23.64 2.03
CA ASN A 56 15.98 -24.13 0.68
C ASN A 56 17.44 -24.51 0.40
N SER A 57 18.41 -23.91 1.11
CA SER A 57 19.82 -24.33 1.06
C SER A 57 20.15 -25.57 1.90
N GLY A 58 19.13 -26.21 2.50
CA GLY A 58 19.30 -27.42 3.31
C GLY A 58 19.82 -27.15 4.72
N GLU A 59 19.87 -25.87 5.15
CA GLU A 59 20.25 -25.53 6.52
C GLU A 59 19.04 -25.71 7.44
N ALA A 60 19.28 -26.30 8.62
CA ALA A 60 18.22 -26.47 9.61
C ALA A 60 17.70 -25.09 10.08
N PRO A 61 16.39 -24.90 10.28
CA PRO A 61 15.85 -23.66 10.82
C PRO A 61 16.54 -23.33 12.13
N LYS A 62 17.01 -22.08 12.30
CA LYS A 62 17.61 -21.66 13.57
C LYS A 62 16.61 -21.93 14.70
N HIS A 63 16.98 -22.80 15.64
CA HIS A 63 16.18 -23.03 16.84
C HIS A 63 15.89 -21.68 17.50
N LYS A 64 14.60 -21.32 17.63
CA LYS A 64 14.18 -20.06 18.22
C LYS A 64 14.74 -19.97 19.65
N ILE A 65 15.69 -19.07 19.86
CA ILE A 65 16.06 -18.62 21.20
C ILE A 65 14.81 -18.01 21.81
N THR A 66 14.36 -18.60 22.91
CA THR A 66 13.29 -18.06 23.75
C THR A 66 13.64 -16.63 24.16
N SER A 67 12.77 -15.70 23.80
CA SER A 67 12.75 -14.28 24.14
C SER A 67 13.70 -13.85 25.27
N ARG A 68 14.91 -13.44 24.90
CA ARG A 68 15.70 -12.50 25.68
C ARG A 68 16.31 -11.49 24.72
N ARG A 69 15.74 -10.28 24.74
CA ARG A 69 16.27 -9.00 24.25
C ARG A 69 17.27 -9.12 23.10
N LEU A 70 16.79 -9.07 21.86
CA LEU A 70 17.67 -8.82 20.72
C LEU A 70 17.80 -7.31 20.52
N ASP A 71 19.00 -6.81 20.72
CA ASP A 71 19.39 -5.44 20.38
C ASP A 71 19.38 -5.25 18.86
N PRO A 72 18.81 -4.15 18.32
CA PRO A 72 18.62 -3.93 16.89
C PRO A 72 19.91 -3.85 16.04
N GLU A 73 21.08 -3.64 16.64
CA GLU A 73 22.29 -3.25 15.90
C GLU A 73 23.10 -4.40 15.27
N LYS A 74 22.78 -5.68 15.54
CA LYS A 74 23.67 -6.80 15.15
C LYS A 74 23.31 -7.58 13.87
N VAL A 75 22.26 -7.22 13.12
CA VAL A 75 21.75 -8.06 12.02
C VAL A 75 22.20 -7.63 10.61
N ILE A 76 22.95 -6.52 10.46
CA ILE A 76 23.15 -5.87 9.15
C ILE A 76 24.20 -6.56 8.22
N ASP A 77 25.02 -7.49 8.71
CA ASP A 77 26.34 -7.71 8.06
C ASP A 77 26.48 -8.85 7.02
N LYS A 78 25.41 -9.43 6.45
CA LYS A 78 25.58 -10.67 5.65
C LYS A 78 24.91 -10.86 4.29
N CYS A 79 24.22 -9.89 3.70
CA CYS A 79 23.58 -10.07 2.39
C CYS A 79 24.04 -9.06 1.33
N GLN A 80 25.26 -9.23 0.80
CA GLN A 80 25.69 -8.58 -0.43
C GLN A 80 26.42 -9.59 -1.34
N SER A 81 25.69 -10.32 -2.17
CA SER A 81 26.22 -10.84 -3.45
C SER A 81 25.06 -11.22 -4.38
N GLY A 82 24.85 -10.42 -5.43
CA GLY A 82 23.86 -10.66 -6.48
C GLY A 82 23.80 -9.47 -7.43
N SER A 83 24.29 -9.64 -8.66
CA SER A 83 24.52 -8.58 -9.65
C SER A 83 23.24 -7.93 -10.18
N LEU A 84 23.23 -6.60 -10.34
CA LEU A 84 22.16 -5.82 -10.96
C LEU A 84 22.71 -4.88 -12.05
N GLN A 85 22.01 -4.83 -13.18
CA GLN A 85 22.32 -3.97 -14.32
C GLN A 85 22.06 -2.48 -14.02
N ASN A 86 22.94 -1.63 -14.57
CA ASN A 86 23.01 -0.19 -14.33
C ASN A 86 21.94 0.60 -15.08
N CYS A 87 21.25 1.51 -14.38
CA CYS A 87 20.55 2.64 -14.98
C CYS A 87 20.96 3.93 -14.25
N ARG A 88 21.28 4.97 -15.03
CA ARG A 88 21.82 6.28 -14.63
C ARG A 88 20.80 7.13 -13.87
N ALA A 89 20.49 6.80 -12.60
CA ALA A 89 19.90 7.72 -11.62
C ALA A 89 19.82 7.14 -10.18
N GLY A 90 20.49 6.01 -9.87
CA GLY A 90 20.60 5.53 -8.49
C GLY A 90 19.31 5.11 -7.78
N LEU A 91 18.14 5.11 -8.42
CA LEU A 91 16.89 4.53 -7.90
C LEU A 91 16.68 3.13 -8.50
N SER A 92 16.25 2.17 -7.67
CA SER A 92 15.64 0.89 -8.12
C SER A 92 14.23 0.82 -7.58
N ILE A 93 13.33 0.27 -8.40
CA ILE A 93 11.97 -0.09 -8.00
C ILE A 93 11.94 -1.61 -7.92
N PHE A 94 11.32 -2.13 -6.86
CA PHE A 94 11.22 -3.55 -6.57
C PHE A 94 9.76 -4.01 -6.76
N GLU A 95 9.56 -5.21 -7.31
CA GLU A 95 8.26 -5.87 -7.47
C GLU A 95 8.12 -7.04 -6.48
N PRO A 96 7.20 -7.00 -5.50
CA PRO A 96 6.88 -8.18 -4.69
C PRO A 96 6.01 -9.21 -5.44
N ALA A 97 5.97 -10.47 -4.98
CA ALA A 97 5.40 -11.59 -5.73
C ALA A 97 3.85 -11.71 -5.67
N LEU A 98 3.29 -12.24 -6.78
CA LEU A 98 1.94 -12.74 -7.11
C LEU A 98 0.68 -11.83 -7.08
N ALA A 99 0.70 -10.65 -6.48
CA ALA A 99 -0.34 -9.64 -6.71
C ALA A 99 0.17 -8.20 -6.55
N ALA A 100 1.50 -7.99 -6.63
CA ALA A 100 2.06 -6.67 -6.40
C ALA A 100 1.82 -5.76 -7.59
N LEU A 101 0.78 -4.95 -7.46
CA LEU A 101 0.49 -3.83 -8.34
C LEU A 101 1.10 -2.54 -7.79
N SER A 102 1.60 -2.54 -6.55
CA SER A 102 2.18 -1.37 -5.88
C SER A 102 3.63 -1.13 -6.30
N THR A 103 4.10 0.11 -6.19
CA THR A 103 5.51 0.47 -6.45
C THR A 103 6.10 1.25 -5.29
N ILE A 104 7.39 1.04 -5.03
CA ILE A 104 8.13 1.73 -3.97
C ILE A 104 9.34 2.47 -4.55
N ALA A 105 9.70 3.59 -3.93
CA ALA A 105 10.92 4.32 -4.19
C ALA A 105 11.89 4.09 -3.04
N ILE A 106 13.14 3.74 -3.36
CA ILE A 106 14.18 3.45 -2.37
C ILE A 106 15.36 4.40 -2.60
N ASP A 107 15.78 5.11 -1.55
CA ASP A 107 17.11 5.72 -1.48
C ASP A 107 18.12 4.61 -1.22
N ARG A 108 18.96 4.33 -2.21
CA ARG A 108 19.99 3.29 -2.15
C ARG A 108 21.15 3.65 -1.24
N GLN A 109 21.51 4.93 -1.12
CA GLN A 109 22.62 5.34 -0.25
C GLN A 109 22.24 5.15 1.21
N ALA A 110 21.02 5.56 1.56
CA ALA A 110 20.50 5.40 2.92
C ALA A 110 19.92 4.00 3.19
N ASN A 111 19.73 3.19 2.14
CA ASN A 111 18.99 1.92 2.15
C ASN A 111 17.60 2.06 2.80
N LYS A 112 16.83 3.07 2.36
CA LYS A 112 15.52 3.41 2.94
C LYS A 112 14.47 3.54 1.85
N VAL A 113 13.28 3.01 2.09
CA VAL A 113 12.11 3.41 1.30
C VAL A 113 11.88 4.91 1.55
N VAL A 114 11.55 5.66 0.51
CA VAL A 114 11.30 7.12 0.56
C VAL A 114 10.00 7.52 -0.12
N GLY A 115 9.30 6.57 -0.71
CA GLY A 115 7.95 6.77 -1.23
C GLY A 115 7.30 5.45 -1.59
N CYS A 116 5.97 5.45 -1.64
CA CYS A 116 5.17 4.29 -1.98
C CYS A 116 3.92 4.74 -2.76
N ARG A 117 3.54 3.94 -3.75
CA ARG A 117 2.25 3.95 -4.42
C ARG A 117 1.53 2.66 -4.06
N PHE A 118 0.41 2.79 -3.37
CA PHE A 118 -0.51 1.69 -3.15
C PHE A 118 -1.42 1.54 -4.34
N THR A 119 -1.43 0.34 -4.89
CA THR A 119 -2.29 -0.03 -6.01
C THR A 119 -2.92 -1.38 -5.71
N ALA A 120 -4.22 -1.46 -5.93
CA ALA A 120 -5.00 -2.67 -5.88
C ALA A 120 -5.64 -2.92 -7.25
N ASP A 121 -6.14 -4.13 -7.47
CA ASP A 121 -7.12 -4.37 -8.50
C ASP A 121 -8.42 -3.65 -8.12
N PHE A 122 -9.11 -3.02 -9.06
CA PHE A 122 -10.35 -2.30 -8.77
C PHE A 122 -11.41 -3.23 -8.15
N VAL A 123 -11.49 -4.48 -8.60
CA VAL A 123 -12.44 -5.47 -8.06
C VAL A 123 -12.11 -5.87 -6.61
N ASP A 124 -10.84 -5.75 -6.21
CA ASP A 124 -10.36 -6.07 -4.88
C ASP A 124 -10.23 -4.88 -3.95
N ALA A 125 -10.38 -3.65 -4.45
CA ALA A 125 -10.23 -2.45 -3.67
C ALA A 125 -11.47 -2.29 -2.78
N PRO A 126 -11.43 -2.68 -1.50
CA PRO A 126 -12.64 -2.83 -0.68
C PRO A 126 -13.13 -1.47 -0.13
N GLY A 127 -12.71 -0.36 -0.75
CA GLY A 127 -12.73 0.97 -0.17
C GLY A 127 -11.85 1.06 1.09
N SER A 128 -12.06 2.13 1.86
CA SER A 128 -11.38 2.29 3.16
C SER A 128 -11.82 1.18 4.13
N PRO A 129 -10.88 0.52 4.85
CA PRO A 129 -11.23 -0.41 5.92
C PRO A 129 -12.10 0.31 6.98
N PRO A 130 -12.94 -0.43 7.72
CA PRO A 130 -13.69 0.13 8.83
C PRO A 130 -12.72 0.53 9.96
N PHE A 131 -12.80 1.78 10.41
CA PHE A 131 -12.11 2.23 11.61
C PHE A 131 -13.09 2.27 12.80
N PRO A 132 -12.67 1.85 14.01
CA PRO A 132 -13.45 2.14 15.21
C PRO A 132 -13.45 3.66 15.43
N ASP A 133 -14.62 4.21 15.74
CA ASP A 133 -14.85 5.64 16.01
C ASP A 133 -14.45 6.58 14.85
N GLU A 134 -14.92 6.28 13.63
CA GLU A 134 -14.72 7.14 12.46
C GLU A 134 -15.27 8.56 12.69
N PRO A 135 -14.44 9.63 12.57
CA PRO A 135 -14.90 11.00 12.55
C PRO A 135 -15.92 11.23 11.43
N GLU A 136 -16.83 12.19 11.61
CA GLU A 136 -17.90 12.45 10.64
C GLU A 136 -17.33 12.88 9.28
N GLU A 137 -16.23 13.63 9.28
CA GLU A 137 -15.50 14.03 8.07
C GLU A 137 -14.92 12.83 7.32
N PHE A 138 -14.51 11.80 8.07
CA PHE A 138 -14.00 10.56 7.47
C PHE A 138 -15.13 9.74 6.84
N LYS A 139 -16.28 9.64 7.51
CA LYS A 139 -17.48 8.99 6.94
C LYS A 139 -17.96 9.71 5.68
N ALA A 140 -17.97 11.04 5.73
CA ALA A 140 -18.30 11.89 4.60
C ALA A 140 -17.36 11.64 3.40
N LEU A 141 -16.06 11.60 3.64
CA LEU A 141 -15.06 11.29 2.61
C LEU A 141 -15.24 9.87 2.05
N LYS A 142 -15.46 8.88 2.91
CA LYS A 142 -15.70 7.49 2.50
C LYS A 142 -16.97 7.34 1.67
N GLY A 143 -18.04 8.03 2.05
CA GLY A 143 -19.28 8.07 1.26
C GLY A 143 -19.07 8.70 -0.11
N LEU A 144 -18.32 9.80 -0.17
CA LEU A 144 -17.98 10.47 -1.43
C LEU A 144 -17.08 9.60 -2.33
N TRP A 145 -16.07 8.95 -1.75
CA TRP A 145 -15.23 7.98 -2.45
C TRP A 145 -16.07 6.85 -3.05
N LEU A 146 -16.85 6.14 -2.22
CA LEU A 146 -17.67 5.03 -2.67
C LEU A 146 -18.65 5.44 -3.79
N LYS A 147 -19.22 6.64 -3.68
CA LYS A 147 -20.06 7.21 -4.74
C LYS A 147 -19.29 7.38 -6.04
N PHE A 148 -18.10 7.97 -6.02
CA PHE A 148 -17.28 8.16 -7.21
C PHE A 148 -16.88 6.83 -7.87
N ASP A 149 -16.46 5.84 -7.08
CA ASP A 149 -16.13 4.50 -7.59
C ASP A 149 -17.35 3.84 -8.25
N THR A 150 -18.51 3.92 -7.59
CA THR A 150 -19.76 3.33 -8.06
C THR A 150 -20.23 3.98 -9.35
N ASP A 151 -20.29 5.32 -9.37
CA ASP A 151 -20.71 6.09 -10.54
C ASP A 151 -19.75 5.85 -11.71
N TRP A 152 -18.44 5.78 -11.44
CA TRP A 152 -17.44 5.51 -12.46
C TRP A 152 -17.59 4.11 -13.05
N ALA A 153 -17.78 3.08 -12.21
CA ALA A 153 -17.99 1.72 -12.68
C ALA A 153 -19.24 1.60 -13.56
N GLN A 154 -20.30 2.36 -13.24
CA GLN A 154 -21.52 2.43 -14.05
C GLN A 154 -21.31 3.09 -15.42
N THR A 155 -20.27 3.92 -15.60
CA THR A 155 -19.92 4.47 -16.92
C THR A 155 -19.35 3.44 -17.88
N LYS A 156 -18.99 2.24 -17.40
CA LYS A 156 -18.38 1.21 -18.24
C LYS A 156 -19.46 0.37 -18.90
N GLU A 157 -19.32 0.16 -20.21
CA GLU A 157 -20.26 -0.65 -21.02
C GLU A 157 -20.37 -2.09 -20.54
N GLN A 158 -19.31 -2.62 -19.93
CA GLN A 158 -19.25 -3.97 -19.39
C GLN A 158 -18.82 -3.95 -17.94
N PRO A 159 -19.31 -4.90 -17.12
CA PRO A 159 -18.83 -5.09 -15.76
C PRO A 159 -17.31 -5.26 -15.74
N ILE A 160 -16.66 -4.51 -14.83
CA ILE A 160 -15.21 -4.53 -14.67
C ILE A 160 -14.77 -5.89 -14.16
N ARG A 161 -13.72 -6.45 -14.78
CA ARG A 161 -13.15 -7.74 -14.41
C ARG A 161 -11.80 -7.54 -13.71
N ARG A 162 -11.47 -8.52 -12.85
CA ARG A 162 -10.14 -8.61 -12.25
C ARG A 162 -9.06 -8.65 -13.34
N GLY A 163 -7.98 -7.89 -13.16
CA GLY A 163 -6.88 -7.70 -14.10
C GLY A 163 -7.14 -6.62 -15.15
N GLN A 164 -8.32 -6.00 -15.18
CA GLN A 164 -8.68 -5.03 -16.21
C GLN A 164 -8.37 -3.59 -15.79
N TRP A 165 -8.77 -3.21 -14.59
CA TRP A 165 -8.61 -1.85 -14.07
C TRP A 165 -7.95 -1.88 -12.70
N ALA A 166 -6.97 -1.01 -12.51
CA ALA A 166 -6.31 -0.83 -11.23
C ALA A 166 -6.91 0.35 -10.47
N HIS A 167 -6.75 0.35 -9.16
CA HIS A 167 -7.11 1.45 -8.28
C HIS A 167 -5.87 1.96 -7.57
N TRP A 168 -5.46 3.20 -7.86
CA TRP A 168 -4.37 3.85 -7.13
C TRP A 168 -4.88 4.43 -5.80
N VAL A 169 -4.97 3.56 -4.80
CA VAL A 169 -5.50 3.83 -3.46
C VAL A 169 -4.74 4.94 -2.72
N GLY A 170 -3.43 5.09 -2.96
CA GLY A 170 -2.66 6.13 -2.29
C GLY A 170 -1.26 6.33 -2.82
N VAL A 171 -0.72 7.52 -2.55
CA VAL A 171 0.69 7.85 -2.75
C VAL A 171 1.23 8.62 -1.57
N VAL A 172 2.42 8.23 -1.16
CA VAL A 172 3.16 8.89 -0.09
C VAL A 172 4.60 9.06 -0.50
N VAL A 173 5.18 10.20 -0.14
CA VAL A 173 6.60 10.49 -0.27
C VAL A 173 7.07 11.02 1.07
N HIS A 174 8.23 10.54 1.53
CA HIS A 174 8.83 10.98 2.77
C HIS A 174 9.14 12.49 2.69
N PRO A 175 8.81 13.29 3.72
CA PRO A 175 8.93 14.76 3.66
C PRO A 175 10.33 15.24 3.26
N ASP A 176 11.40 14.65 3.79
CA ASP A 176 12.80 14.99 3.45
C ASP A 176 13.18 14.73 1.98
N TYR A 177 12.34 14.00 1.26
CA TYR A 177 12.50 13.66 -0.15
C TYR A 177 11.45 14.34 -1.04
N SER A 178 10.67 15.28 -0.47
CA SER A 178 9.70 16.10 -1.20
C SER A 178 10.38 16.92 -2.30
N ASN A 179 9.59 17.32 -3.30
CA ASN A 179 10.03 18.13 -4.44
C ASN A 179 11.13 17.50 -5.33
N ARG A 180 11.43 16.21 -5.17
CA ARG A 180 12.37 15.46 -6.02
C ARG A 180 11.69 14.70 -7.17
N GLY A 181 10.42 14.98 -7.45
CA GLY A 181 9.66 14.29 -8.50
C GLY A 181 9.23 12.85 -8.17
N ILE A 182 9.48 12.34 -6.97
CA ILE A 182 9.26 10.93 -6.59
C ILE A 182 7.80 10.50 -6.80
N ALA A 183 6.81 11.31 -6.41
CA ALA A 183 5.40 10.97 -6.59
C ALA A 183 5.01 10.76 -8.06
N ARG A 184 5.58 11.59 -8.96
CA ARG A 184 5.42 11.45 -10.41
C ARG A 184 6.09 10.18 -10.90
N SER A 185 7.35 9.94 -10.52
CA SER A 185 8.07 8.73 -10.91
C SER A 185 7.36 7.46 -10.44
N LEU A 186 6.78 7.47 -9.24
CA LEU A 186 5.94 6.38 -8.74
C LEU A 186 4.71 6.14 -9.63
N TYR A 187 4.02 7.18 -10.12
CA TYR A 187 2.96 7.01 -11.12
C TYR A 187 3.51 6.42 -12.44
N GLU A 188 4.57 6.99 -13.00
CA GLU A 188 5.13 6.57 -14.30
C GLU A 188 5.54 5.10 -14.31
N HIS A 189 6.26 4.67 -13.27
CA HIS A 189 6.67 3.27 -13.17
C HIS A 189 5.50 2.35 -12.87
N ASN A 190 4.50 2.82 -12.13
CA ASN A 190 3.30 2.04 -11.88
C ASN A 190 2.46 1.85 -13.15
N VAL A 191 2.33 2.87 -14.00
CA VAL A 191 1.71 2.76 -15.33
C VAL A 191 2.42 1.67 -16.15
N ASN A 192 3.76 1.68 -16.18
CA ASN A 192 4.52 0.67 -16.92
C ASN A 192 4.31 -0.74 -16.35
N LEU A 193 4.27 -0.88 -15.03
CA LEU A 193 3.97 -2.14 -14.34
C LEU A 193 2.57 -2.66 -14.67
N LEU A 194 1.56 -1.79 -14.65
CA LEU A 194 0.19 -2.17 -14.94
C LEU A 194 0.02 -2.55 -16.42
N LYS A 195 0.65 -1.80 -17.33
CA LYS A 195 0.73 -2.15 -18.76
C LYS A 195 1.36 -3.52 -18.98
N SER A 196 2.48 -3.82 -18.32
CA SER A 196 3.14 -5.13 -18.46
C SER A 196 2.30 -6.29 -17.92
N LYS A 197 1.37 -6.00 -17.00
CA LYS A 197 0.40 -6.96 -16.46
C LYS A 197 -0.94 -7.00 -17.21
N GLY A 198 -1.10 -6.24 -18.29
CA GLY A 198 -2.28 -6.28 -19.15
C GLY A 198 -3.47 -5.43 -18.69
N TYR A 199 -3.26 -4.52 -17.73
CA TYR A 199 -4.31 -3.59 -17.31
C TYR A 199 -4.62 -2.58 -18.43
N THR A 200 -5.91 -2.28 -18.60
CA THR A 200 -6.42 -1.29 -19.57
C THR A 200 -6.25 0.14 -19.06
N GLY A 201 -6.21 0.32 -17.74
CA GLY A 201 -6.09 1.62 -17.13
C GLY A 201 -6.09 1.56 -15.61
N ALA A 202 -6.08 2.74 -15.00
CA ALA A 202 -6.21 2.90 -13.57
C ALA A 202 -7.07 4.12 -13.22
N ILE A 203 -7.72 4.08 -12.06
CA ILE A 203 -8.39 5.23 -11.47
C ILE A 203 -7.75 5.65 -10.16
N CYS A 204 -7.99 6.89 -9.76
CA CYS A 204 -7.70 7.34 -8.41
C CYS A 204 -8.54 8.53 -8.00
N GLU A 205 -8.85 8.58 -6.71
CA GLU A 205 -9.40 9.75 -6.06
C GLU A 205 -8.24 10.60 -5.55
N ASN A 206 -8.36 11.90 -5.74
CA ASN A 206 -7.39 12.87 -5.27
C ASN A 206 -8.06 13.84 -4.32
N ALA A 207 -7.70 13.72 -3.06
CA ALA A 207 -8.03 14.69 -2.01
C ALA A 207 -6.97 15.80 -1.86
N SER A 208 -5.87 15.73 -2.62
CA SER A 208 -4.79 16.71 -2.56
C SER A 208 -4.44 17.25 -3.94
N ALA A 209 -4.09 18.53 -4.00
CA ALA A 209 -3.61 19.17 -5.22
C ALA A 209 -2.27 18.54 -5.70
N PHE A 210 -1.48 17.97 -4.80
CA PHE A 210 -0.20 17.34 -5.14
C PHE A 210 -0.39 16.03 -5.90
N SER A 211 -1.25 15.13 -5.40
CA SER A 211 -1.55 13.87 -6.06
C SER A 211 -2.29 14.09 -7.38
N ALA A 212 -3.20 15.08 -7.43
CA ALA A 212 -3.89 15.49 -8.66
C ALA A 212 -2.89 15.94 -9.75
N LYS A 213 -1.96 16.85 -9.43
CA LYS A 213 -0.92 17.26 -10.39
C LYS A 213 -0.03 16.10 -10.82
N ALA A 214 0.31 15.20 -9.91
CA ALA A 214 1.19 14.07 -10.22
C ALA A 214 0.51 13.07 -11.17
N VAL A 215 -0.80 12.82 -11.03
CA VAL A 215 -1.52 11.91 -11.94
C VAL A 215 -1.78 12.53 -13.32
N GLU A 216 -2.02 13.85 -13.38
CA GLU A 216 -2.15 14.57 -14.65
C GLU A 216 -0.91 14.41 -15.53
N LYS A 217 0.28 14.40 -14.92
CA LYS A 217 1.55 14.22 -15.63
C LYS A 217 1.72 12.84 -16.27
N VAL A 218 0.94 11.85 -15.86
CA VAL A 218 0.91 10.52 -16.48
C VAL A 218 -0.36 10.28 -17.31
N GLY A 219 -1.06 11.35 -17.68
CA GLY A 219 -2.23 11.29 -18.56
C GLY A 219 -3.57 11.10 -17.84
N GLY A 220 -3.61 11.20 -16.51
CA GLY A 220 -4.84 11.12 -15.74
C GLY A 220 -5.80 12.28 -16.04
N LYS A 221 -7.00 11.96 -16.52
CA LYS A 221 -8.07 12.93 -16.82
C LYS A 221 -9.07 12.99 -15.68
N LEU A 222 -9.51 14.20 -15.33
CA LEU A 222 -10.58 14.41 -14.35
C LEU A 222 -11.92 13.96 -14.93
N ILE A 223 -12.59 13.04 -14.24
CA ILE A 223 -13.88 12.47 -14.65
C ILE A 223 -15.00 13.01 -13.75
N PHE A 224 -14.80 12.95 -12.44
CA PHE A 224 -15.71 13.50 -11.45
C PHE A 224 -14.99 14.46 -10.53
N VAL A 225 -15.71 15.48 -10.09
CA VAL A 225 -15.20 16.49 -9.17
C VAL A 225 -16.29 16.90 -8.20
N GLN A 226 -15.90 17.02 -6.93
CA GLN A 226 -16.74 17.55 -5.87
C GLN A 226 -15.96 18.66 -5.16
N PRO A 227 -16.31 19.94 -5.39
CA PRO A 227 -15.77 21.03 -4.59
C PRO A 227 -16.09 20.83 -3.11
N TYR A 228 -15.10 21.02 -2.25
CA TYR A 228 -15.28 20.87 -0.80
C TYR A 228 -16.22 21.91 -0.22
N SER A 229 -16.23 23.12 -0.77
CA SER A 229 -17.08 24.23 -0.33
C SER A 229 -18.58 23.98 -0.52
N THR A 230 -18.95 23.08 -1.43
CA THR A 230 -20.35 22.79 -1.77
C THR A 230 -20.83 21.42 -1.31
N TYR A 231 -19.93 20.59 -0.79
CA TYR A 231 -20.30 19.24 -0.36
C TYR A 231 -21.01 19.26 0.98
N GLN A 232 -22.23 18.73 1.00
CA GLN A 232 -23.00 18.52 2.22
C GLN A 232 -23.09 17.04 2.56
N TYR A 233 -22.86 16.71 3.83
CA TYR A 233 -23.06 15.38 4.40
C TYR A 233 -23.89 15.52 5.68
N ASN A 234 -25.04 14.84 5.73
CA ASN A 234 -26.00 14.93 6.84
C ASN A 234 -26.36 16.39 7.23
N GLY A 235 -26.50 17.27 6.24
CA GLY A 235 -26.83 18.69 6.43
C GLY A 235 -25.67 19.58 6.88
N ASN A 236 -24.46 19.04 7.04
CA ASN A 236 -23.26 19.76 7.44
C ASN A 236 -22.25 19.89 6.30
N PHE A 237 -21.29 20.79 6.43
CA PHE A 237 -20.16 20.97 5.51
C PHE A 237 -18.86 20.40 6.12
N PRO A 238 -18.63 19.08 6.03
CA PRO A 238 -17.56 18.39 6.76
C PRO A 238 -16.14 18.85 6.35
N PHE A 239 -16.01 19.50 5.20
CA PHE A 239 -14.71 19.87 4.63
C PHE A 239 -14.40 21.37 4.74
N GLN A 240 -15.20 22.13 5.50
CA GLN A 240 -15.02 23.58 5.62
C GLN A 240 -13.66 23.98 6.25
N SER A 241 -13.06 23.11 7.05
CA SER A 241 -11.76 23.33 7.71
C SER A 241 -10.55 22.94 6.86
N ILE A 242 -10.76 22.36 5.67
CA ILE A 242 -9.66 21.94 4.80
C ILE A 242 -8.92 23.19 4.26
N PRO A 243 -7.57 23.22 4.31
CA PRO A 243 -6.79 24.36 3.81
C PRO A 243 -7.09 24.70 2.35
N HIS A 244 -7.09 25.98 1.98
CA HIS A 244 -7.42 26.48 0.64
C HIS A 244 -6.58 25.88 -0.52
N LEU A 245 -5.44 25.25 -0.24
CA LEU A 245 -4.67 24.53 -1.26
C LEU A 245 -5.41 23.27 -1.77
N HIS A 246 -6.37 22.76 -1.00
CA HIS A 246 -7.18 21.61 -1.31
C HIS A 246 -8.63 22.08 -1.42
N VAL A 247 -9.13 22.15 -2.65
CA VAL A 247 -10.43 22.77 -2.95
C VAL A 247 -11.48 21.75 -3.39
N GLU A 248 -11.06 20.55 -3.75
CA GLU A 248 -11.91 19.54 -4.36
C GLU A 248 -11.42 18.13 -4.07
N PHE A 249 -12.37 17.20 -4.12
CA PHE A 249 -12.12 15.78 -4.27
C PHE A 249 -12.43 15.40 -5.71
N GLY A 250 -11.46 14.81 -6.41
CA GLY A 250 -11.61 14.46 -7.83
C GLY A 250 -11.27 13.01 -8.12
N LEU A 251 -12.11 12.32 -8.90
CA LEU A 251 -11.78 11.02 -9.49
C LEU A 251 -11.12 11.25 -10.85
N ARG A 252 -9.96 10.63 -11.04
CA ARG A 252 -9.19 10.69 -12.28
C ARG A 252 -8.99 9.32 -12.87
N GLU A 253 -9.05 9.27 -14.19
CA GLU A 253 -8.85 8.04 -14.97
C GLU A 253 -7.63 8.20 -15.88
N ALA A 254 -6.76 7.19 -15.87
CA ALA A 254 -5.67 7.04 -16.82
C ALA A 254 -5.88 5.78 -17.66
N ILE A 255 -5.95 5.94 -18.98
CA ILE A 255 -6.04 4.84 -19.95
C ILE A 255 -4.64 4.53 -20.48
N PHE A 256 -4.32 3.25 -20.66
CA PHE A 256 -2.99 2.74 -20.98
C PHE A 256 -2.79 2.36 -22.45
#